data_AF-A0A7R9CPC4-F1
#
_entry.id   AF-A0A7R9CPC4-F1
#
_cell.length_a   1.000
_cell.length_b   1.000
_cell.length_c   1.000
_cell.angle_alpha   90.00
_cell.angle_beta   90.00
_cell.angle_gamma   90.00
#
_symmetry.space_group_name_H-M   'P 1'
#
loop_
_entity.id
_entity.type
_entity.pdbx_description
1 polymer ?
#
loop_
_entity_poly.entity_id
_entity_poly.type
_entity_poly.pdbx_seq_one_letter_code
_entity_poly.pdbx_strand_id
1 'polypeptide(L)'
;GQAQHYTVEGNVCYRDKRRTVDLHDYTVEGIKDGEVWKMPGSVGGEQLLVQNCCNARIYVLDHINSVNMDNCTNCTVVFSAVKGSCFNNNWSDVHDFTPVDGETNWCLLPFTVTVQDYMTVPSHRYCPVITQVLSRHILLSWNRPSHFACCSIDLSLAGDTSVVPYTWGPHKNPSGESCLVTLFCDSQQSQRVRAFINCLKQDNPACLLLQTKEGLMGPADAERVFLSSSYNHVVGRGPVVGLYYDGPNCILSCQRVNTDPHYCSCLVYVSNSPAVARSQVDDFFRHAQLGLLC
;
A
#
# COMPACT_ATOMS: atom_id res chain seq x y z
N GLY A 1 40.89 -48.90 12.36
CA GLY A 1 40.28 -47.58 12.55
C GLY A 1 41.12 -46.56 11.83
N GLN A 2 40.75 -46.25 10.59
CA GLN A 2 41.39 -45.24 9.75
C GLN A 2 40.30 -44.29 9.30
N ALA A 3 40.32 -43.05 9.80
CA ALA A 3 39.50 -41.97 9.27
C ALA A 3 40.29 -41.32 8.13
N GLN A 4 39.86 -41.58 6.91
CA GLN A 4 40.38 -40.96 5.70
C GLN A 4 39.85 -39.52 5.59
N HIS A 5 40.76 -38.59 5.36
CA HIS A 5 40.48 -37.28 4.80
C HIS A 5 39.79 -37.47 3.43
N TYR A 6 38.62 -36.88 3.25
CA TYR A 6 38.01 -36.65 1.94
C TYR A 6 37.63 -35.19 1.84
N THR A 7 38.38 -34.46 1.02
CA THR A 7 38.02 -33.17 0.45
C THR A 7 36.85 -33.40 -0.50
N VAL A 8 35.70 -32.78 -0.25
CA VAL A 8 34.57 -32.77 -1.19
C VAL A 8 34.57 -31.42 -1.90
N GLU A 9 35.09 -31.43 -3.12
CA GLU A 9 34.81 -30.40 -4.12
C GLU A 9 33.31 -30.40 -4.43
N GLY A 10 32.57 -29.48 -3.81
CA GLY A 10 31.19 -29.21 -4.13
C GLY A 10 31.10 -28.07 -5.12
N ASN A 11 31.15 -28.38 -6.42
CA ASN A 11 30.74 -27.47 -7.49
C ASN A 11 29.27 -27.07 -7.27
N VAL A 12 29.03 -25.94 -6.62
CA VAL A 12 27.71 -25.29 -6.64
C VAL A 12 27.56 -24.65 -8.02
N CYS A 13 27.04 -25.44 -8.97
CA CYS A 13 26.49 -24.88 -10.20
C CYS A 13 25.35 -23.93 -9.83
N TYR A 14 25.61 -22.63 -9.82
CA TYR A 14 24.58 -21.61 -10.01
C TYR A 14 23.97 -21.85 -11.39
N ARG A 15 22.98 -22.75 -11.47
CA ARG A 15 22.10 -22.82 -12.62
C ARG A 15 21.20 -21.59 -12.52
N ASP A 16 21.60 -20.55 -13.24
CA ASP A 16 20.71 -19.46 -13.64
C ASP A 16 19.51 -20.10 -14.34
N LYS A 17 18.45 -20.38 -13.58
CA LYS A 17 17.14 -20.72 -14.15
C LYS A 17 16.56 -19.41 -14.66
N ARG A 18 17.01 -18.96 -15.83
CA ARG A 18 16.29 -17.94 -16.59
C ARG A 18 14.85 -18.44 -16.70
N ARG A 19 13.94 -17.77 -16.00
CA ARG A 19 12.51 -18.02 -16.11
C ARG A 19 12.17 -17.84 -17.59
N THR A 20 11.56 -18.85 -18.21
CA THR A 20 11.05 -18.71 -19.58
C THR A 20 9.97 -17.64 -19.53
N VAL A 21 10.27 -16.49 -20.15
CA VAL A 21 9.37 -15.34 -20.23
C VAL A 21 8.21 -15.71 -21.16
N ASP A 22 6.99 -15.80 -20.62
CA ASP A 22 5.77 -15.97 -21.41
C ASP A 22 5.13 -14.59 -21.60
N LEU A 23 4.92 -14.18 -22.86
CA LEU A 23 4.23 -12.92 -23.19
C LEU A 23 2.82 -12.84 -22.59
N HIS A 24 2.17 -14.00 -22.40
CA HIS A 24 0.86 -14.06 -21.77
C HIS A 24 0.90 -13.64 -20.31
N ASP A 25 2.03 -13.79 -19.61
CA ASP A 25 2.15 -13.34 -18.21
C ASP A 25 2.00 -11.81 -18.10
N TYR A 26 2.43 -11.08 -19.13
CA TYR A 26 2.48 -9.60 -19.18
C TYR A 26 1.36 -8.96 -19.99
N THR A 27 0.41 -9.75 -20.49
CA THR A 27 -0.68 -9.28 -21.34
C THR A 27 -2.04 -9.77 -20.83
N VAL A 28 -3.05 -8.91 -20.90
CA VAL A 28 -4.48 -9.23 -20.77
C VAL A 28 -5.18 -8.63 -21.98
N GLU A 29 -5.62 -9.47 -22.91
CA GLU A 29 -6.17 -9.02 -24.18
C GLU A 29 -7.48 -9.72 -24.53
N GLY A 30 -8.43 -8.94 -25.06
CA GLY A 30 -9.62 -9.50 -25.72
C GLY A 30 -10.63 -10.15 -24.77
N ILE A 31 -10.57 -9.84 -23.47
CA ILE A 31 -11.51 -10.40 -22.49
C ILE A 31 -12.89 -9.77 -22.69
N LYS A 32 -13.90 -10.61 -22.93
CA LYS A 32 -15.30 -10.19 -23.11
C LYS A 32 -16.20 -10.95 -22.15
N ASP A 33 -17.05 -10.22 -21.42
CA ASP A 33 -18.05 -10.78 -20.49
C ASP A 33 -17.44 -11.82 -19.52
N GLY A 34 -16.23 -11.53 -19.05
CA GLY A 34 -15.35 -12.53 -18.45
C GLY A 34 -14.50 -11.99 -17.30
N GLU A 35 -13.77 -12.91 -16.67
CA GLU A 35 -12.94 -12.63 -15.52
C GLU A 35 -11.56 -13.23 -15.69
N VAL A 36 -10.52 -12.47 -15.33
CA VAL A 36 -9.12 -12.89 -15.45
C VAL A 36 -8.32 -12.48 -14.23
N TRP A 37 -7.37 -13.32 -13.86
CA TRP A 37 -6.54 -13.17 -12.67
C TRP A 37 -5.06 -13.29 -13.01
N LYS A 38 -4.26 -12.34 -12.53
CA LYS A 38 -2.80 -12.43 -12.44
C LYS A 38 -2.44 -12.68 -10.99
N MET A 39 -1.92 -13.87 -10.72
CA MET A 39 -1.62 -14.32 -9.36
C MET A 39 -0.27 -13.77 -8.88
N PRO A 40 -0.01 -13.75 -7.56
CA PRO A 40 1.29 -13.37 -7.02
C PRO A 40 2.45 -14.10 -7.71
N GLY A 41 3.45 -13.35 -8.14
CA GLY A 41 4.62 -13.84 -8.88
C GLY A 41 4.40 -14.03 -10.39
N SER A 42 3.21 -13.83 -10.95
CA SER A 42 2.96 -13.95 -12.39
C SER A 42 3.58 -12.80 -13.22
N VAL A 43 3.46 -11.55 -12.78
CA VAL A 43 3.99 -10.36 -13.48
C VAL A 43 5.35 -9.93 -12.92
N GLY A 44 5.56 -10.07 -11.60
CA GLY A 44 6.89 -9.93 -10.99
C GLY A 44 7.53 -8.54 -11.09
N GLY A 45 6.73 -7.48 -11.19
CA GLY A 45 7.22 -6.10 -11.30
C GLY A 45 7.53 -5.62 -12.71
N GLU A 46 7.17 -6.39 -13.73
CA GLU A 46 7.29 -5.93 -15.11
C GLU A 46 6.13 -5.02 -15.52
N GLN A 47 6.19 -4.51 -16.75
CA GLN A 47 5.09 -3.79 -17.38
C GLN A 47 3.95 -4.75 -17.75
N LEU A 48 2.71 -4.34 -17.49
CA LEU A 48 1.50 -5.06 -17.88
C LEU A 48 0.76 -4.30 -18.99
N LEU A 49 0.37 -5.01 -20.06
CA LEU A 49 -0.50 -4.49 -21.11
C LEU A 49 -1.92 -5.05 -20.93
N VAL A 50 -2.91 -4.17 -20.84
CA VAL A 50 -4.34 -4.51 -20.80
C VAL A 50 -5.02 -3.85 -21.99
N GLN A 51 -5.54 -4.64 -22.94
CA GLN A 51 -6.10 -4.10 -24.17
C GLN A 51 -7.35 -4.81 -24.66
N ASN A 52 -8.21 -4.08 -25.38
CA ASN A 52 -9.35 -4.65 -26.12
C ASN A 52 -10.33 -5.46 -25.24
N CYS A 53 -10.49 -5.07 -23.97
CA CYS A 53 -11.37 -5.76 -23.02
C CYS A 53 -12.74 -5.07 -22.92
N CYS A 54 -13.82 -5.83 -22.81
CA CYS A 54 -15.18 -5.31 -22.72
C CYS A 54 -16.00 -6.07 -21.68
N ASN A 55 -16.65 -5.36 -20.76
CA ASN A 55 -17.44 -5.98 -19.69
C ASN A 55 -16.65 -7.05 -18.90
N ALA A 56 -15.39 -6.74 -18.58
CA ALA A 56 -14.45 -7.68 -17.99
C ALA A 56 -14.10 -7.32 -16.54
N ARG A 57 -13.83 -8.34 -15.72
CA ARG A 57 -13.25 -8.20 -14.38
C ARG A 57 -11.80 -8.66 -14.39
N ILE A 58 -10.88 -7.77 -14.07
CA ILE A 58 -9.44 -8.01 -14.20
C ILE A 58 -8.80 -7.81 -12.81
N TYR A 59 -8.29 -8.88 -12.23
CA TYR A 59 -7.65 -8.87 -10.91
C TYR A 59 -6.16 -9.13 -11.07
N VAL A 60 -5.34 -8.12 -10.79
CA VAL A 60 -3.88 -8.22 -10.83
C VAL A 60 -3.37 -8.18 -9.41
N LEU A 61 -3.16 -9.36 -8.84
CA LEU A 61 -2.75 -9.57 -7.45
C LEU A 61 -1.25 -9.83 -7.37
N ASP A 62 -0.50 -9.09 -8.17
CA ASP A 62 0.95 -9.12 -8.17
C ASP A 62 1.52 -7.70 -8.25
N HIS A 63 2.79 -7.60 -7.88
CA HIS A 63 3.54 -6.38 -8.05
C HIS A 63 3.71 -6.07 -9.55
N ILE A 64 3.44 -4.83 -9.98
CA ILE A 64 3.66 -4.33 -11.34
C ILE A 64 4.38 -2.99 -11.30
N ASN A 65 5.28 -2.71 -12.24
CA ASN A 65 5.96 -1.42 -12.32
C ASN A 65 5.13 -0.37 -13.06
N SER A 66 4.47 -0.78 -14.15
CA SER A 66 3.64 0.10 -14.96
C SER A 66 2.53 -0.70 -15.63
N VAL A 67 1.37 -0.08 -15.82
CA VAL A 67 0.27 -0.65 -16.61
C VAL A 67 -0.10 0.28 -17.75
N ASN A 68 -0.26 -0.28 -18.94
CA ASN A 68 -0.90 0.38 -20.07
C ASN A 68 -2.29 -0.21 -20.23
N MET A 69 -3.32 0.64 -20.17
CA MET A 69 -4.69 0.27 -20.48
C MET A 69 -5.14 0.97 -21.76
N ASP A 70 -5.56 0.19 -22.74
CA ASP A 70 -6.01 0.73 -24.03
C ASP A 70 -7.29 0.05 -24.52
N ASN A 71 -8.22 0.83 -25.07
CA ASN A 71 -9.46 0.33 -25.66
C ASN A 71 -10.25 -0.66 -24.75
N CYS A 72 -10.36 -0.34 -23.46
CA CYS A 72 -11.14 -1.10 -22.50
C CYS A 72 -12.47 -0.39 -22.16
N THR A 73 -13.59 -1.12 -22.20
CA THR A 73 -14.92 -0.55 -21.96
C THR A 73 -15.67 -1.32 -20.88
N ASN A 74 -16.29 -0.62 -19.92
CA ASN A 74 -17.10 -1.20 -18.85
C ASN A 74 -16.38 -2.32 -18.07
N CYS A 75 -15.10 -2.14 -17.76
CA CYS A 75 -14.30 -3.12 -17.04
C CYS A 75 -14.09 -2.71 -15.58
N THR A 76 -14.11 -3.68 -14.66
CA THR A 76 -13.63 -3.51 -13.29
C THR A 76 -12.20 -4.03 -13.22
N VAL A 77 -11.25 -3.17 -12.84
CA VAL A 77 -9.84 -3.56 -12.76
C VAL A 77 -9.30 -3.27 -11.36
N VAL A 78 -8.58 -4.24 -10.80
CA VAL A 78 -7.93 -4.13 -9.50
C VAL A 78 -6.46 -4.47 -9.62
N PHE A 79 -5.62 -3.57 -9.13
CA PHE A 79 -4.20 -3.79 -8.95
C PHE A 79 -3.89 -3.91 -7.46
N SER A 80 -3.14 -4.94 -7.09
CA SER A 80 -2.50 -4.98 -5.79
C SER A 80 -1.38 -3.93 -5.70
N ALA A 81 -0.93 -3.68 -4.48
CA ALA A 81 0.07 -2.67 -4.20
C ALA A 81 1.33 -2.81 -5.08
N VAL A 82 1.75 -1.68 -5.65
CA VAL A 82 3.06 -1.49 -6.28
C VAL A 82 4.12 -1.40 -5.17
N LYS A 83 5.39 -1.73 -5.48
CA LYS A 83 6.50 -1.69 -4.54
C LYS A 83 6.59 -0.28 -3.97
N GLY A 84 6.49 -0.17 -2.65
CA GLY A 84 6.52 1.12 -1.96
C GLY A 84 5.89 1.06 -0.58
N SER A 85 5.89 2.20 0.09
CA SER A 85 5.23 2.36 1.38
C SER A 85 3.73 2.52 1.22
N CYS A 86 2.95 1.75 1.97
CA CYS A 86 1.50 1.96 2.07
C CYS A 86 1.13 3.27 2.81
N PHE A 87 2.10 3.96 3.41
CA PHE A 87 1.90 5.24 4.09
C PHE A 87 2.12 6.43 3.15
N ASN A 88 2.68 6.23 1.95
CA ASN A 88 2.89 7.27 0.96
C ASN A 88 1.75 7.26 -0.06
N ASN A 89 0.60 7.82 0.33
CA ASN A 89 -0.59 7.86 -0.52
C ASN A 89 -1.06 9.31 -0.73
N ASN A 90 -0.93 9.81 -1.96
CA ASN A 90 -1.35 11.15 -2.38
C ASN A 90 -2.50 11.09 -3.41
N TRP A 91 -3.48 10.22 -3.16
CA TRP A 91 -4.58 9.89 -4.08
C TRP A 91 -5.45 11.08 -4.53
N SER A 92 -5.43 12.20 -3.79
CA SER A 92 -6.29 13.36 -4.05
C SER A 92 -5.60 14.50 -4.80
N ASP A 93 -4.29 14.43 -5.01
CA ASP A 93 -3.48 15.47 -5.65
C ASP A 93 -3.35 15.18 -7.15
N VAL A 94 -4.41 15.54 -7.88
CA VAL A 94 -4.52 15.27 -9.32
C VAL A 94 -4.01 16.48 -10.11
N HIS A 95 -2.99 16.26 -10.93
CA HIS A 95 -2.52 17.26 -11.88
C HIS A 95 -3.22 17.09 -13.23
N ASP A 96 -4.00 18.09 -13.63
CA ASP A 96 -4.64 18.15 -14.95
C ASP A 96 -3.74 18.92 -15.93
N PHE A 97 -3.17 18.21 -16.90
CA PHE A 97 -2.32 18.80 -17.95
C PHE A 97 -3.13 19.54 -19.03
N THR A 98 -4.46 19.36 -19.06
CA THR A 98 -5.36 19.92 -20.08
C THR A 98 -6.59 20.55 -19.41
N PRO A 99 -6.41 21.55 -18.53
CA PRO A 99 -7.52 22.18 -17.85
C PRO A 99 -8.41 22.95 -18.84
N VAL A 100 -9.71 22.97 -18.56
CA VAL A 100 -10.71 23.75 -19.32
C VAL A 100 -11.20 24.88 -18.42
N ASP A 101 -11.17 26.12 -18.93
CA ASP A 101 -11.60 27.29 -18.16
C ASP A 101 -13.06 27.16 -17.69
N GLY A 102 -13.27 27.28 -16.38
CA GLY A 102 -14.60 27.20 -15.76
C GLY A 102 -15.11 25.77 -15.51
N GLU A 103 -14.34 24.74 -15.86
CA GLU A 103 -14.71 23.34 -15.68
C GLU A 103 -13.66 22.58 -14.85
N THR A 104 -14.01 21.38 -14.38
CA THR A 104 -13.06 20.48 -13.71
C THR A 104 -13.25 19.09 -14.27
N ASN A 105 -12.20 18.56 -14.92
CA ASN A 105 -12.23 17.26 -15.59
C ASN A 105 -12.24 16.06 -14.63
N TRP A 106 -12.00 16.32 -13.34
CA TRP A 106 -11.93 15.29 -12.31
C TRP A 106 -12.63 15.76 -11.04
N CYS A 107 -13.07 14.81 -10.23
CA CYS A 107 -13.60 15.09 -8.90
C CYS A 107 -13.27 13.91 -7.97
N LEU A 108 -13.29 14.17 -6.68
CA LEU A 108 -13.15 13.14 -5.67
C LEU A 108 -14.49 12.41 -5.51
N LEU A 109 -14.43 11.09 -5.33
CA LEU A 109 -15.62 10.31 -5.02
C LEU A 109 -16.25 10.80 -3.71
N PRO A 110 -17.60 10.83 -3.59
CA PRO A 110 -18.24 11.18 -2.33
C PRO A 110 -17.79 10.25 -1.19
N PHE A 111 -17.58 10.79 0.01
CA PHE A 111 -17.16 9.99 1.18
C PHE A 111 -18.18 8.94 1.64
N THR A 112 -19.40 8.98 1.09
CA THR A 112 -20.47 8.00 1.33
C THR A 112 -20.33 6.75 0.47
N VAL A 113 -19.50 6.80 -0.57
CA VAL A 113 -19.22 5.67 -1.46
C VAL A 113 -18.34 4.66 -0.76
N THR A 114 -18.64 3.38 -0.99
CA THR A 114 -17.84 2.24 -0.54
C THR A 114 -17.20 1.51 -1.72
N VAL A 115 -16.13 0.75 -1.47
CA VAL A 115 -15.48 -0.05 -2.51
C VAL A 115 -16.46 -1.09 -3.09
N GLN A 116 -17.38 -1.57 -2.25
CA GLN A 116 -18.42 -2.54 -2.59
C GLN A 116 -19.41 -2.01 -3.66
N ASP A 117 -19.55 -0.69 -3.79
CA ASP A 117 -20.41 -0.08 -4.80
C ASP A 117 -19.82 -0.20 -6.22
N TYR A 118 -18.50 -0.40 -6.32
CA TYR A 118 -17.75 -0.47 -7.59
C TYR A 118 -17.17 -1.85 -7.87
N MET A 119 -17.05 -2.67 -6.82
CA MET A 119 -16.37 -3.95 -6.88
C MET A 119 -17.04 -4.97 -5.97
N THR A 120 -17.31 -6.14 -6.50
CA THR A 120 -17.66 -7.31 -5.70
C THR A 120 -16.42 -8.19 -5.50
N VAL A 121 -16.22 -8.67 -4.27
CA VAL A 121 -15.25 -9.75 -4.04
C VAL A 121 -15.81 -11.01 -4.67
N PRO A 122 -15.04 -11.71 -5.52
CA PRO A 122 -15.46 -12.99 -6.06
C PRO A 122 -15.77 -13.98 -4.93
N SER A 123 -16.95 -14.59 -4.97
CA SER A 123 -17.48 -15.46 -3.91
C SER A 123 -16.72 -16.80 -3.75
N HIS A 124 -15.76 -17.08 -4.61
CA HIS A 124 -14.97 -18.29 -4.61
C HIS A 124 -13.54 -18.02 -4.14
N ARG A 125 -13.04 -18.86 -3.22
CA ARG A 125 -11.59 -19.04 -3.07
C ARG A 125 -11.05 -19.46 -4.43
N TYR A 126 -10.36 -18.56 -5.12
CA TYR A 126 -9.80 -18.86 -6.42
C TYR A 126 -8.70 -19.91 -6.25
N CYS A 127 -8.94 -21.14 -6.73
CA CYS A 127 -7.89 -22.15 -6.89
C CYS A 127 -7.67 -22.37 -8.40
N PRO A 128 -6.49 -22.04 -8.94
CA PRO A 128 -6.21 -22.11 -10.38
C PRO A 128 -6.32 -23.54 -10.96
N VAL A 129 -6.39 -24.57 -10.11
CA VAL A 129 -6.53 -25.99 -10.51
C VAL A 129 -7.97 -26.33 -10.94
N ILE A 130 -8.99 -25.64 -10.41
CA ILE A 130 -10.39 -26.04 -10.60
C ILE A 130 -11.06 -25.30 -11.78
N THR A 131 -10.62 -24.08 -12.10
CA THR A 131 -11.18 -23.29 -13.21
C THR A 131 -10.83 -23.80 -14.60
N GLN A 132 -9.76 -24.61 -14.74
CA GLN A 132 -9.45 -25.29 -16.00
C GLN A 132 -10.41 -26.45 -16.34
N VAL A 133 -11.20 -26.96 -15.39
CA VAL A 133 -12.08 -28.11 -15.63
C VAL A 133 -13.43 -27.70 -16.24
N LEU A 134 -13.87 -26.45 -16.04
CA LEU A 134 -15.22 -26.03 -16.45
C LEU A 134 -15.26 -25.19 -17.73
N SER A 135 -14.10 -24.76 -18.25
CA SER A 135 -14.03 -23.98 -19.49
C SER A 135 -13.37 -24.75 -20.63
N ARG A 136 -14.23 -25.58 -21.26
CA ARG A 136 -14.23 -26.02 -22.68
C ARG A 136 -13.33 -27.19 -23.08
N HIS A 137 -13.96 -28.16 -23.75
CA HIS A 137 -13.70 -28.65 -25.12
C HIS A 137 -12.42 -28.22 -25.88
N ILE A 138 -11.28 -28.10 -25.23
CA ILE A 138 -9.96 -28.07 -25.87
C ILE A 138 -9.05 -28.94 -25.01
N LEU A 139 -9.21 -30.25 -25.18
CA LEU A 139 -8.08 -31.15 -24.99
C LEU A 139 -7.13 -30.83 -26.13
N LEU A 140 -5.94 -30.34 -25.82
CA LEU A 140 -4.66 -30.85 -26.32
C LEU A 140 -3.49 -30.06 -25.70
N SER A 141 -2.69 -30.80 -24.92
CA SER A 141 -1.34 -30.52 -24.43
C SER A 141 -1.09 -29.20 -23.67
N TRP A 142 -1.26 -29.25 -22.35
CA TRP A 142 -0.39 -28.47 -21.46
C TRP A 142 0.39 -29.46 -20.59
N ASN A 143 1.70 -29.51 -20.84
CA ASN A 143 2.66 -30.16 -19.96
C ASN A 143 2.52 -29.53 -18.57
N ARG A 144 2.21 -30.36 -17.57
CA ARG A 144 2.17 -29.98 -16.15
C ARG A 144 3.48 -29.31 -15.75
N PRO A 145 3.49 -28.05 -15.29
CA PRO A 145 4.60 -27.51 -14.52
C PRO A 145 4.43 -28.02 -13.08
N SER A 146 5.35 -28.87 -12.64
CA SER A 146 5.56 -29.14 -11.22
C SER A 146 5.94 -27.82 -10.54
N HIS A 147 5.08 -27.25 -9.69
CA HIS A 147 5.31 -26.18 -8.69
C HIS A 147 4.18 -25.11 -8.55
N PHE A 148 2.96 -25.33 -9.03
CA PHE A 148 1.85 -24.44 -8.63
C PHE A 148 1.38 -24.75 -7.20
N ALA A 149 1.87 -23.98 -6.22
CA ALA A 149 1.18 -23.85 -4.95
C ALA A 149 -0.22 -23.29 -5.23
N CYS A 150 -1.29 -24.00 -4.85
CA CYS A 150 -2.64 -23.41 -4.82
C CYS A 150 -2.65 -22.37 -3.71
N CYS A 151 -2.22 -21.15 -4.03
CA CYS A 151 -2.35 -20.00 -3.15
C CYS A 151 -3.82 -19.58 -3.19
N SER A 152 -4.59 -19.97 -2.18
CA SER A 152 -5.89 -19.34 -1.93
C SER A 152 -5.62 -17.92 -1.43
N ILE A 153 -6.08 -16.92 -2.16
CA ILE A 153 -6.04 -15.53 -1.73
C ILE A 153 -7.35 -15.19 -1.06
N ASP A 154 -7.26 -14.58 0.12
CA ASP A 154 -8.41 -14.00 0.82
C ASP A 154 -8.43 -12.50 0.53
N LEU A 155 -9.56 -12.00 0.04
CA LEU A 155 -9.75 -10.61 -0.33
C LEU A 155 -10.79 -9.99 0.60
N SER A 156 -10.38 -8.96 1.33
CA SER A 156 -11.28 -8.14 2.14
C SER A 156 -11.39 -6.74 1.53
N LEU A 157 -12.61 -6.24 1.43
CA LEU A 157 -12.90 -4.84 1.09
C LEU A 157 -13.28 -4.02 2.34
N ALA A 158 -13.10 -4.59 3.53
CA ALA A 158 -13.38 -3.92 4.79
C ALA A 158 -12.25 -2.92 5.12
N GLY A 159 -12.61 -1.66 5.36
CA GLY A 159 -11.65 -0.57 5.54
C GLY A 159 -10.76 -0.69 6.78
N ASP A 160 -11.18 -1.43 7.81
CA ASP A 160 -10.43 -1.75 9.02
C ASP A 160 -9.29 -2.75 8.78
N THR A 161 -9.46 -3.63 7.79
CA THR A 161 -8.45 -4.60 7.35
C THR A 161 -7.56 -4.10 6.22
N SER A 162 -7.79 -2.88 5.72
CA SER A 162 -7.02 -2.31 4.62
C SER A 162 -5.54 -2.19 4.96
N VAL A 163 -4.69 -2.62 4.02
CA VAL A 163 -3.23 -2.48 4.11
C VAL A 163 -2.82 -1.01 4.11
N VAL A 164 -3.49 -0.20 3.27
CA VAL A 164 -3.32 1.25 3.15
C VAL A 164 -4.28 1.94 4.12
N PRO A 165 -3.79 2.78 5.05
CA PRO A 165 -4.68 3.52 5.94
C PRO A 165 -5.65 4.40 5.17
N TYR A 166 -6.92 4.36 5.55
CA TYR A 166 -7.91 5.32 5.04
C TYR A 166 -7.58 6.73 5.56
N THR A 167 -7.29 7.64 4.63
CA THR A 167 -7.03 9.07 4.88
C THR A 167 -8.14 9.91 4.28
N TRP A 168 -8.59 10.94 4.99
CA TRP A 168 -9.64 11.84 4.49
C TRP A 168 -9.14 12.84 3.43
N GLY A 169 -7.83 13.11 3.39
CA GLY A 169 -7.25 14.08 2.45
C GLY A 169 -8.02 15.41 2.47
N PRO A 170 -8.31 16.01 1.31
CA PRO A 170 -9.00 17.29 1.20
C PRO A 170 -10.52 17.22 1.37
N HIS A 171 -11.14 16.03 1.56
CA HIS A 171 -12.59 15.95 1.78
C HIS A 171 -13.07 16.69 3.03
N LYS A 172 -12.17 16.91 3.99
CA LYS A 172 -12.43 17.71 5.18
C LYS A 172 -11.38 18.79 5.29
N ASN A 173 -11.83 20.02 5.34
CA ASN A 173 -10.97 21.11 5.76
C ASN A 173 -10.64 20.94 7.25
N PRO A 174 -9.36 21.10 7.64
CA PRO A 174 -8.97 21.21 9.03
C PRO A 174 -9.82 22.28 9.70
N SER A 175 -10.55 21.90 10.74
CA SER A 175 -11.42 22.82 11.48
C SER A 175 -11.28 22.67 12.99
N GLY A 176 -10.51 21.67 13.42
CA GLY A 176 -10.20 21.41 14.81
C GLY A 176 -8.73 21.70 15.13
N GLU A 177 -8.25 20.95 16.12
CA GLU A 177 -6.86 20.94 16.53
C GLU A 177 -6.08 19.97 15.64
N SER A 178 -5.03 20.47 15.00
CA SER A 178 -4.08 19.65 14.26
C SER A 178 -3.12 18.94 15.21
N CYS A 179 -2.73 17.70 14.87
CA CYS A 179 -1.76 16.92 15.63
C CYS A 179 -0.83 16.16 14.67
N LEU A 180 0.48 16.29 14.90
CA LEU A 180 1.47 15.40 14.29
C LEU A 180 1.74 14.24 15.23
N VAL A 181 1.62 13.02 14.71
CA VAL A 181 2.15 11.81 15.36
C VAL A 181 3.25 11.25 14.49
N THR A 182 4.41 10.92 15.07
CA THR A 182 5.51 10.31 14.33
C THR A 182 5.99 9.03 15.02
N LEU A 183 5.96 7.92 14.29
CA LEU A 183 6.43 6.62 14.74
C LEU A 183 7.81 6.35 14.15
N PHE A 184 8.80 6.12 15.00
CA PHE A 184 10.19 5.88 14.58
C PHE A 184 10.40 4.42 14.16
N CYS A 185 11.42 4.21 13.32
CA CYS A 185 11.73 2.89 12.75
C CYS A 185 12.08 1.84 13.81
N ASP A 186 11.48 0.66 13.66
CA ASP A 186 11.92 -0.59 14.29
C ASP A 186 11.38 -1.81 13.52
N SER A 187 11.44 -3.01 14.10
CA SER A 187 10.98 -4.26 13.47
C SER A 187 9.46 -4.41 13.30
N GLN A 188 8.63 -3.62 13.98
CA GLN A 188 7.16 -3.74 13.97
C GLN A 188 6.44 -2.40 13.67
N GLN A 189 7.15 -1.40 13.12
CA GLN A 189 6.65 -0.05 12.88
C GLN A 189 5.30 -0.07 12.17
N SER A 190 5.17 -0.79 11.04
CA SER A 190 3.94 -0.84 10.26
C SER A 190 2.75 -1.40 11.05
N GLN A 191 2.97 -2.42 11.89
CA GLN A 191 1.90 -3.01 12.71
C GLN A 191 1.45 -2.02 13.79
N ARG A 192 2.38 -1.30 14.41
CA ARG A 192 2.03 -0.30 15.44
C ARG A 192 1.44 0.98 14.87
N VAL A 193 1.82 1.40 13.67
CA VAL A 193 1.11 2.48 12.96
C VAL A 193 -0.36 2.10 12.78
N ARG A 194 -0.65 0.88 12.30
CA ARG A 194 -2.03 0.39 12.14
C ARG A 194 -2.77 0.30 13.47
N ALA A 195 -2.12 -0.23 14.50
CA ALA A 195 -2.70 -0.30 15.84
C ALA A 195 -3.03 1.11 16.37
N PHE A 196 -2.10 2.05 16.28
CA PHE A 196 -2.32 3.44 16.70
C PHE A 196 -3.51 4.07 15.97
N ILE A 197 -3.58 3.92 14.65
CA ILE A 197 -4.68 4.46 13.83
C ILE A 197 -6.02 3.86 14.27
N ASN A 198 -6.10 2.55 14.45
CA ASN A 198 -7.33 1.87 14.84
C ASN A 198 -7.79 2.26 16.25
N CYS A 199 -6.85 2.46 17.16
CA CYS A 199 -7.16 2.78 18.55
C CYS A 199 -7.55 4.24 18.72
N LEU A 200 -6.92 5.16 17.98
CA LEU A 200 -7.37 6.55 17.96
C LEU A 200 -8.75 6.70 17.31
N LYS A 201 -9.05 5.93 16.25
CA LYS A 201 -10.40 5.88 15.66
C LYS A 201 -11.45 5.42 16.68
N GLN A 202 -11.11 4.53 17.61
CA GLN A 202 -12.01 4.06 18.67
C GLN A 202 -12.11 5.07 19.84
N ASP A 203 -11.00 5.69 20.27
CA ASP A 203 -10.99 6.69 21.35
C ASP A 203 -11.67 8.00 20.94
N ASN A 204 -11.42 8.48 19.71
CA ASN A 204 -11.93 9.74 19.21
C ASN A 204 -12.25 9.66 17.70
N PRO A 205 -13.45 9.16 17.34
CA PRO A 205 -13.89 9.08 15.95
C PRO A 205 -13.98 10.43 15.23
N ALA A 206 -14.04 11.53 15.98
CA ALA A 206 -14.04 12.88 15.43
C ALA A 206 -12.64 13.37 15.05
N CYS A 207 -11.57 12.73 15.54
CA CYS A 207 -10.22 13.00 15.06
C CYS A 207 -9.93 12.21 13.78
N LEU A 208 -9.77 12.94 12.68
CA LEU A 208 -9.65 12.38 11.35
C LEU A 208 -8.19 12.29 10.93
N LEU A 209 -7.80 11.13 10.41
CA LEU A 209 -6.51 10.98 9.74
C LEU A 209 -6.59 11.65 8.37
N LEU A 210 -5.93 12.78 8.20
CA LEU A 210 -5.95 13.54 6.96
C LEU A 210 -4.90 13.06 5.97
N GLN A 211 -3.70 12.72 6.46
CA GLN A 211 -2.60 12.28 5.60
C GLN A 211 -1.62 11.39 6.36
N THR A 212 -0.96 10.49 5.65
CA THR A 212 0.20 9.72 6.15
C THR A 212 1.40 9.96 5.25
N LYS A 213 2.61 9.79 5.79
CA LYS A 213 3.84 9.84 5.00
C LYS A 213 4.95 9.06 5.69
N GLU A 214 5.69 8.27 4.93
CA GLU A 214 6.93 7.60 5.34
C GLU A 214 8.12 8.19 4.58
N GLY A 215 9.17 8.53 5.30
CA GLY A 215 10.39 9.07 4.69
C GLY A 215 11.59 8.98 5.62
N LEU A 216 12.78 9.15 5.05
CA LEU A 216 14.00 9.32 5.85
C LEU A 216 14.02 10.70 6.48
N MET A 217 14.58 10.80 7.69
CA MET A 217 14.68 12.05 8.43
C MET A 217 16.06 12.19 9.04
N GLY A 218 16.72 13.32 8.78
CA GLY A 218 18.00 13.65 9.41
C GLY A 218 17.81 14.32 10.78
N PRO A 219 18.86 14.39 11.63
CA PRO A 219 18.82 15.10 12.91
C PRO A 219 18.40 16.58 12.79
N ALA A 220 18.90 17.30 11.77
CA ALA A 220 18.53 18.70 11.54
C ALA A 220 17.03 18.88 11.21
N ASP A 221 16.46 17.93 10.46
CA ASP A 221 15.03 17.93 10.15
C ASP A 221 14.19 17.58 11.39
N ALA A 222 14.67 16.64 12.20
CA ALA A 222 14.06 16.26 13.46
C ALA A 222 14.01 17.42 14.45
N GLU A 223 15.11 18.17 14.61
CA GLU A 223 15.14 19.36 15.47
C GLU A 223 14.17 20.44 14.99
N ARG A 224 14.09 20.65 13.67
CA ARG A 224 13.15 21.62 13.08
C ARG A 224 11.70 21.21 13.33
N VAL A 225 11.35 19.94 13.11
CA VAL A 225 9.97 19.45 13.24
C VAL A 225 9.56 19.30 14.72
N PHE A 226 10.38 18.65 15.54
CA PHE A 226 10.04 18.31 16.92
C PHE A 226 10.39 19.41 17.92
N LEU A 227 11.08 20.47 17.47
CA LEU A 227 11.57 21.58 18.30
C LEU A 227 12.44 21.09 19.45
N SER A 228 13.15 19.98 19.24
CA SER A 228 13.96 19.30 20.24
C SER A 228 15.00 18.38 19.60
N SER A 229 16.18 18.33 20.19
CA SER A 229 17.24 17.37 19.82
C SER A 229 17.03 15.96 20.40
N SER A 230 15.98 15.76 21.21
CA SER A 230 15.72 14.48 21.90
C SER A 230 15.57 13.29 20.96
N TYR A 231 15.17 13.52 19.70
CA TYR A 231 14.90 12.45 18.73
C TYR A 231 16.05 12.21 17.74
N ASN A 232 17.14 12.98 17.80
CA ASN A 232 18.26 12.87 16.86
C ASN A 232 18.89 11.48 16.82
N HIS A 233 18.93 10.80 17.96
CA HIS A 233 19.52 9.47 18.10
C HIS A 233 18.65 8.34 17.51
N VAL A 234 17.39 8.61 17.13
CA VAL A 234 16.47 7.60 16.57
C VAL A 234 16.13 7.80 15.10
N VAL A 235 16.08 9.05 14.60
CA VAL A 235 15.65 9.35 13.23
C VAL A 235 16.56 8.75 12.15
N GLY A 236 17.84 8.53 12.47
CA GLY A 236 18.80 7.88 11.57
C GLY A 236 18.73 6.36 11.50
N ARG A 237 17.84 5.70 12.28
CA ARG A 237 17.74 4.23 12.31
C ARG A 237 17.00 3.65 11.10
N GLY A 238 16.23 4.48 10.41
CA GLY A 238 15.43 4.09 9.27
C GLY A 238 14.29 5.08 9.03
N PRO A 239 13.35 4.76 8.14
CA PRO A 239 12.24 5.63 7.81
C PRO A 239 11.36 5.95 9.03
N VAL A 240 10.87 7.18 9.08
CA VAL A 240 9.89 7.63 10.07
C VAL A 240 8.52 7.73 9.40
N VAL A 241 7.48 7.29 10.10
CA VAL A 241 6.10 7.41 9.62
C VAL A 241 5.40 8.53 10.37
N GLY A 242 5.00 9.57 9.64
CA GLY A 242 4.19 10.67 10.14
C GLY A 242 2.72 10.47 9.81
N LEU A 243 1.87 10.77 10.79
CA LEU A 243 0.42 10.78 10.70
C LEU A 243 -0.05 12.21 11.00
N TYR A 244 -0.79 12.79 10.05
CA TYR A 244 -1.44 14.08 10.24
C TYR A 244 -2.90 13.87 10.61
N TYR A 245 -3.23 14.29 11.83
CA TYR A 245 -4.57 14.25 12.37
C TYR A 245 -5.15 15.66 12.54
N ASP A 246 -6.46 15.78 12.38
CA ASP A 246 -7.21 17.00 12.72
C ASP A 246 -8.55 16.66 13.37
N GLY A 247 -8.89 17.37 14.44
CA GLY A 247 -10.19 17.23 15.09
C GLY A 247 -10.20 17.79 16.52
N PRO A 248 -11.35 17.73 17.20
CA PRO A 248 -11.46 18.22 18.58
C PRO A 248 -10.65 17.33 19.54
N ASN A 249 -9.86 17.96 20.42
CA ASN A 249 -9.01 17.32 21.43
C ASN A 249 -8.04 16.27 20.86
N CYS A 250 -7.60 16.43 19.61
CA CYS A 250 -6.84 15.38 18.95
C CYS A 250 -5.46 15.17 19.59
N ILE A 251 -4.79 16.24 20.04
CA ILE A 251 -3.50 16.11 20.74
C ILE A 251 -3.65 15.27 22.01
N LEU A 252 -4.67 15.56 22.82
CA LEU A 252 -4.93 14.85 24.07
C LEU A 252 -5.24 13.36 23.82
N SER A 253 -6.08 13.07 22.82
CA SER A 253 -6.39 11.69 22.44
C SER A 253 -5.15 10.94 21.93
N CYS A 254 -4.32 11.57 21.09
CA CYS A 254 -3.08 10.97 20.61
C CYS A 254 -2.10 10.67 21.74
N GLN A 255 -1.96 11.57 22.72
CA GLN A 255 -1.12 11.37 23.90
C GLN A 255 -1.62 10.21 24.75
N ARG A 256 -2.94 10.12 24.95
CA ARG A 256 -3.56 9.02 25.71
C ARG A 256 -3.29 7.67 25.05
N VAL A 257 -3.52 7.54 23.74
CA VAL A 257 -3.23 6.31 22.98
C VAL A 257 -1.74 5.97 23.05
N ASN A 258 -0.85 6.96 23.03
CA ASN A 258 0.59 6.74 23.17
C ASN A 258 1.00 6.21 24.55
N THR A 259 0.29 6.58 25.62
CA THR A 259 0.58 6.11 26.99
C THR A 259 0.00 4.73 27.31
N ASP A 260 -0.82 4.16 26.41
CA ASP A 260 -1.45 2.88 26.67
C ASP A 260 -0.41 1.73 26.61
N PRO A 261 -0.27 0.94 27.70
CA PRO A 261 0.71 -0.15 27.80
C PRO A 261 0.59 -1.21 26.70
N HIS A 262 -0.58 -1.38 26.08
CA HIS A 262 -0.79 -2.33 24.99
C HIS A 262 0.04 -2.01 23.74
N TYR A 263 0.53 -0.77 23.59
CA TYR A 263 1.27 -0.30 22.42
C TYR A 263 2.77 -0.06 22.70
N CYS A 264 3.20 -0.11 23.97
CA CYS A 264 4.42 0.59 24.39
C CYS A 264 5.66 -0.31 24.47
N SER A 265 6.46 -0.29 23.40
CA SER A 265 7.93 -0.41 23.48
C SER A 265 8.67 0.45 22.43
N CYS A 266 7.96 1.09 21.49
CA CYS A 266 8.56 1.96 20.50
C CYS A 266 8.50 3.42 20.95
N LEU A 267 9.53 4.18 20.55
CA LEU A 267 9.50 5.63 20.68
C LEU A 267 8.48 6.20 19.68
N VAL A 268 7.63 7.11 20.14
CA VAL A 268 6.65 7.84 19.33
C VAL A 268 6.68 9.31 19.74
N TYR A 269 6.63 10.19 18.75
CA TYR A 269 6.42 11.62 18.94
C TYR A 269 4.94 11.94 18.79
N VAL A 270 4.41 12.80 19.65
CA VAL A 270 3.07 13.40 19.52
C VAL A 270 3.22 14.89 19.78
N SER A 271 2.62 15.73 18.92
CA SER A 271 2.54 17.18 19.18
C SER A 271 2.00 17.44 20.59
N ASN A 272 2.56 18.42 21.28
CA ASN A 272 2.24 18.69 22.68
C ASN A 272 1.43 19.99 22.89
N SER A 273 1.28 20.80 21.85
CA SER A 273 0.60 22.09 21.94
C SER A 273 -0.06 22.44 20.60
N PRO A 274 -1.34 22.87 20.62
CA PRO A 274 -2.02 23.34 19.42
C PRO A 274 -1.34 24.54 18.77
N ALA A 275 -0.59 25.34 19.54
CA ALA A 275 0.09 26.54 19.02
C ALA A 275 1.22 26.22 18.02
N VAL A 276 1.85 25.04 18.13
CA VAL A 276 2.97 24.63 17.26
C VAL A 276 2.59 23.49 16.32
N ALA A 277 1.60 22.67 16.68
CA ALA A 277 1.29 21.42 15.98
C ALA A 277 1.09 21.59 14.47
N ARG A 278 0.43 22.67 14.04
CA ARG A 278 0.24 22.97 12.62
C ARG A 278 1.57 23.19 11.89
N SER A 279 2.47 23.99 12.45
CA SER A 279 3.80 24.21 11.88
C SER A 279 4.59 22.92 11.80
N GLN A 280 4.48 22.05 12.80
CA GLN A 280 5.17 20.76 12.83
C GLN A 280 4.68 19.83 11.72
N VAL A 281 3.36 19.76 11.51
CA VAL A 281 2.75 19.06 10.37
C VAL A 281 3.30 19.63 9.07
N ASP A 282 3.21 20.94 8.87
CA ASP A 282 3.66 21.57 7.63
C ASP A 282 5.16 21.32 7.40
N ASP A 283 6.00 21.36 8.44
CA ASP A 283 7.43 21.08 8.33
C ASP A 283 7.72 19.61 8.01
N PHE A 284 7.03 18.67 8.65
CA PHE A 284 7.18 17.24 8.40
C PHE A 284 6.78 16.89 6.96
N PHE A 285 5.59 17.33 6.53
CA PHE A 285 5.03 16.93 5.24
C PHE A 285 5.68 17.67 4.06
N ARG A 286 6.21 18.90 4.25
CA ARG A 286 7.06 19.60 3.26
C ARG A 286 8.44 18.95 3.09
N HIS A 287 9.07 18.51 4.18
CA HIS A 287 10.49 18.11 4.15
C HIS A 287 10.75 16.62 4.08
N ALA A 288 9.77 15.76 4.39
CA ALA A 288 9.92 14.34 4.12
C ALA A 288 10.13 14.19 2.61
N GLN A 289 11.40 14.15 2.19
CA GLN A 289 11.79 13.99 0.82
C GLN A 289 11.13 12.72 0.31
N LEU A 290 10.59 12.79 -0.90
CA LEU A 290 10.41 11.63 -1.76
C LEU A 290 11.82 11.05 -2.00
N GLY A 291 12.35 10.34 -1.01
CA GLY A 291 13.17 9.19 -1.29
C GLY A 291 12.26 8.22 -2.02
N LEU A 292 12.06 8.46 -3.32
CA LEU A 292 11.83 7.36 -4.24
C LEU A 292 12.96 6.39 -3.94
N LEU A 293 12.67 5.37 -3.13
CA LEU A 293 13.48 4.17 -3.06
C LEU A 293 13.32 3.53 -4.44
N CYS A 294 14.09 4.04 -5.41
CA CYS A 294 14.33 3.39 -6.69
C CYS A 294 14.92 2.00 -6.40
#